data_AF-A0A0F8W748-F1
#
_entry.id   AF-A0A0F8W748-F1
#
_cell.length_a   1.000
_cell.length_b   1.000
_cell.length_c   1.000
_cell.angle_alpha   90.00
_cell.angle_beta   90.00
_cell.angle_gamma   90.00
#
_symmetry.space_group_name_H-M   'P 1'
#
loop_
_entity.id
_entity.type
_entity.pdbx_description
1 polymer ?
#
loop_
_entity_poly.entity_id
_entity_poly.type
_entity_poly.pdbx_seq_one_letter_code
_entity_poly.pdbx_strand_id
1 'polypeptide(L)'
;ITPIGYPAERTSREIMIRSYAKANKRFPWKKLFFEGNFSTPLVPEKEKDFFTLIENVRLGPSAGNFQPWRIVKEPNEDNYHFYVLYTDDKIGKIYNTFRRLDIGIAVSHFNHTARELEMLGRWEFDDPNINKMKGLQYITSYFLK
;
A
#
# COMPACT_ATOMS: atom_id res chain seq x y z
N ILE A 1 -1.07 -13.16 15.27
CA ILE A 1 -2.20 -14.11 15.27
C ILE A 1 -3.16 -13.65 14.19
N THR A 2 -3.43 -14.48 13.19
CA THR A 2 -4.42 -14.21 12.13
C THR A 2 -5.54 -15.23 12.29
N PRO A 3 -6.68 -14.87 12.92
CA PRO A 3 -7.75 -15.84 13.12
C PRO A 3 -8.36 -16.23 11.77
N ILE A 4 -8.51 -17.53 11.54
CA ILE A 4 -9.13 -18.11 10.35
C ILE A 4 -10.26 -19.02 10.84
N GLY A 5 -11.42 -18.96 10.17
CA GLY A 5 -12.58 -19.77 10.51
C GLY A 5 -13.81 -19.40 9.69
N TYR A 6 -14.92 -20.07 9.96
CA TYR A 6 -16.19 -19.77 9.30
C TYR A 6 -16.73 -18.43 9.80
N PRO A 7 -17.21 -17.55 8.90
CA PRO A 7 -17.82 -16.29 9.30
C PRO A 7 -19.11 -16.56 10.08
N ALA A 8 -19.10 -16.27 11.37
CA ALA A 8 -20.32 -16.21 12.17
C ALA A 8 -21.11 -14.92 11.84
N GLU A 9 -22.38 -14.89 12.21
CA GLU A 9 -23.14 -13.64 12.19
C GLU A 9 -22.44 -12.60 13.06
N ARG A 10 -22.23 -11.40 12.49
CA ARG A 10 -21.54 -10.32 13.20
C ARG A 10 -22.44 -9.76 14.28
N THR A 11 -21.90 -9.67 15.49
CA THR A 11 -22.56 -8.97 16.58
C THR A 11 -22.65 -7.47 16.29
N SER A 12 -23.62 -6.78 16.89
CA SER A 12 -23.77 -5.31 16.78
C SER A 12 -22.50 -4.57 17.21
N ARG A 13 -21.74 -5.13 18.18
CA ARG A 13 -20.47 -4.59 18.64
C ARG A 13 -19.39 -4.64 17.56
N GLU A 14 -19.26 -5.75 16.84
CA GLU A 14 -18.29 -5.88 15.75
C GLU A 14 -18.61 -4.96 14.57
N ILE A 15 -19.90 -4.83 14.24
CA ILE A 15 -20.37 -3.90 13.20
C ILE A 15 -19.97 -2.46 13.58
N MET A 16 -20.19 -2.06 14.84
CA MET A 16 -19.81 -0.74 15.36
C MET A 16 -18.29 -0.51 15.28
N ILE A 17 -17.48 -1.47 15.73
CA ILE A 17 -16.01 -1.38 15.68
C ILE A 17 -15.52 -1.23 14.23
N ARG A 18 -16.04 -2.03 13.29
CA ARG A 18 -15.66 -1.93 11.87
C ARG A 18 -16.05 -0.59 11.26
N SER A 19 -17.21 -0.05 11.63
CA SER A 19 -17.68 1.26 11.16
C SER A 19 -16.77 2.38 11.68
N TYR A 20 -16.43 2.35 12.97
CA TYR A 20 -15.52 3.32 13.60
C TYR A 20 -14.12 3.27 12.98
N ALA A 21 -13.57 2.06 12.78
CA ALA A 21 -12.29 1.86 12.10
C ALA A 21 -12.35 2.14 10.58
N LYS A 22 -13.53 2.47 10.03
CA LYS A 22 -13.77 2.70 8.61
C LYS A 22 -13.24 1.54 7.75
N ALA A 23 -13.34 0.29 8.22
CA ALA A 23 -12.62 -0.86 7.69
C ALA A 23 -12.84 -1.15 6.18
N ASN A 24 -13.96 -0.69 5.61
CA ASN A 24 -14.29 -0.84 4.19
C ASN A 24 -13.86 0.37 3.32
N LYS A 25 -13.42 1.48 3.94
CA LYS A 25 -13.00 2.67 3.19
C LYS A 25 -11.54 2.51 2.78
N ARG A 26 -11.21 2.98 1.58
CA ARG A 26 -9.83 3.09 1.11
C ARG A 26 -9.54 4.54 0.74
N PHE A 27 -8.28 4.94 0.88
CA PHE A 27 -7.87 6.25 0.41
C PHE A 27 -8.04 6.35 -1.11
N PRO A 28 -8.30 7.57 -1.62
CA PRO A 28 -8.28 7.80 -3.06
C PRO A 28 -6.91 7.45 -3.65
N TRP A 29 -6.91 6.93 -4.87
CA TRP A 29 -5.71 6.55 -5.63
C TRP A 29 -4.58 7.58 -5.55
N LYS A 30 -4.92 8.85 -5.84
CA LYS A 30 -4.00 10.01 -5.82
C LYS A 30 -3.29 10.30 -4.50
N LYS A 31 -3.72 9.67 -3.40
CA LYS A 31 -3.09 9.80 -2.08
C LYS A 31 -2.03 8.73 -1.83
N LEU A 32 -2.07 7.63 -2.57
CA LEU A 32 -1.27 6.44 -2.36
C LEU A 32 -0.22 6.23 -3.45
N PHE A 33 -0.52 6.64 -4.69
CA PHE A 33 0.26 6.28 -5.86
C PHE A 33 0.68 7.52 -6.65
N PHE A 34 1.95 7.56 -7.05
CA PHE A 34 2.58 8.70 -7.70
C PHE A 34 3.51 8.28 -8.85
N GLU A 35 3.89 9.25 -9.68
CA GLU A 35 4.82 9.08 -10.80
C GLU A 35 6.04 10.00 -10.60
N GLY A 36 7.24 9.42 -10.55
CA GLY A 36 8.54 10.09 -10.38
C GLY A 36 8.79 10.79 -9.04
N ASN A 37 7.77 11.37 -8.41
CA ASN A 37 7.88 12.08 -7.13
C ASN A 37 6.54 12.10 -6.37
N PHE A 38 6.53 12.48 -5.09
CA PHE A 38 5.31 12.47 -4.25
C PHE A 38 4.31 13.60 -4.51
N SER A 39 4.56 14.48 -5.47
CA SER A 39 3.69 15.61 -5.84
C SER A 39 2.88 15.34 -7.11
N THR A 40 3.25 14.33 -7.91
CA THR A 40 2.57 13.98 -9.16
C THR A 40 1.77 12.69 -8.98
N PRO A 41 0.44 12.73 -8.84
CA PRO A 41 -0.38 11.53 -8.72
C PRO A 41 -0.26 10.64 -9.97
N LEU A 42 -0.18 9.34 -9.75
CA LEU A 42 -0.23 8.35 -10.83
C LEU A 42 -1.63 8.36 -11.44
N VAL A 43 -1.73 8.31 -12.77
CA VAL A 43 -3.00 8.38 -13.50
C VAL A 43 -3.51 6.95 -13.75
N PRO A 44 -4.60 6.50 -13.09
CA PRO A 44 -5.07 5.12 -13.21
C PRO A 44 -5.33 4.67 -14.65
N GLU A 45 -5.87 5.56 -15.47
CA GLU A 45 -6.23 5.28 -16.87
C GLU A 45 -5.01 5.03 -17.75
N LYS A 46 -3.82 5.45 -17.31
CA LYS A 46 -2.55 5.19 -18.01
C LYS A 46 -1.89 3.87 -17.58
N GLU A 47 -2.29 3.30 -16.45
CA GLU A 47 -1.67 2.10 -15.88
C GLU A 47 -2.11 0.78 -16.53
N LYS A 48 -2.81 0.79 -17.68
CA LYS A 48 -3.22 -0.37 -18.52
C LYS A 48 -3.20 -1.72 -17.79
N ASP A 49 -2.19 -2.54 -18.05
CA ASP A 49 -2.06 -3.92 -17.54
C ASP A 49 -1.62 -3.96 -16.07
N PHE A 50 -0.99 -2.90 -15.58
CA PHE A 50 -0.49 -2.77 -14.20
C PHE A 50 -1.54 -2.23 -13.22
N PHE A 51 -2.67 -1.69 -13.72
CA PHE A 51 -3.73 -1.13 -12.89
C PHE A 51 -4.18 -2.12 -11.82
N THR A 52 -4.43 -3.37 -12.19
CA THR A 52 -4.88 -4.43 -11.27
C THR A 52 -3.88 -4.67 -10.15
N LEU A 53 -2.58 -4.62 -10.47
CA LEU A 53 -1.49 -4.83 -9.53
C LEU A 53 -1.41 -3.71 -8.48
N ILE A 54 -1.60 -2.45 -8.88
CA ILE A 54 -1.63 -1.32 -7.96
C ILE A 54 -2.95 -1.26 -7.18
N GLU A 55 -4.07 -1.57 -7.84
CA GLU A 55 -5.40 -1.58 -7.21
C GLU A 55 -5.49 -2.64 -6.10
N ASN A 56 -4.89 -3.81 -6.31
CA ASN A 56 -4.85 -4.85 -5.27
C ASN A 56 -4.01 -4.41 -4.05
N VAL A 57 -2.99 -3.57 -4.23
CA VAL A 57 -2.32 -2.93 -3.08
C VAL A 57 -3.26 -1.96 -2.36
N ARG A 58 -4.02 -1.15 -3.11
CA ARG A 58 -5.01 -0.23 -2.54
C ARG A 58 -6.03 -0.94 -1.68
N LEU A 59 -6.46 -2.14 -2.08
CA LEU A 59 -7.45 -2.94 -1.36
C LEU A 59 -6.90 -3.63 -0.10
N GLY A 60 -5.57 -3.68 0.06
CA GLY A 60 -4.91 -4.32 1.21
C GLY A 60 -5.41 -3.84 2.58
N PRO A 61 -5.47 -4.73 3.59
CA PRO A 61 -5.78 -4.34 4.95
C PRO A 61 -4.61 -3.60 5.62
N SER A 62 -4.92 -2.75 6.61
CA SER A 62 -3.90 -2.10 7.46
C SER A 62 -4.42 -1.83 8.87
N ALA A 63 -3.53 -1.77 9.84
CA ALA A 63 -3.87 -1.45 11.22
C ALA A 63 -4.52 -0.06 11.31
N GLY A 64 -5.68 0.02 11.96
CA GLY A 64 -6.48 1.25 12.04
C GLY A 64 -6.93 1.81 10.67
N ASN A 65 -6.84 1.01 9.60
CA ASN A 65 -7.13 1.39 8.22
C ASN A 65 -6.32 2.60 7.70
N PHE A 66 -5.11 2.79 8.25
CA PHE A 66 -4.28 3.95 7.94
C PHE A 66 -3.61 3.92 6.57
N GLN A 67 -3.53 2.77 5.90
CA GLN A 67 -2.98 2.59 4.55
C GLN A 67 -1.67 3.40 4.37
N PRO A 68 -0.64 3.06 5.15
CA PRO A 68 0.54 3.90 5.31
C PRO A 68 1.47 3.87 4.10
N TRP A 69 1.25 2.97 3.15
CA TRP A 69 2.09 2.82 1.97
C TRP A 69 1.95 4.02 1.02
N ARG A 70 3.06 4.40 0.40
CA ARG A 70 3.11 5.24 -0.80
C ARG A 70 3.93 4.50 -1.85
N ILE A 71 3.47 4.43 -3.08
CA ILE A 71 4.21 3.82 -4.19
C ILE A 71 4.50 4.90 -5.21
N VAL A 72 5.74 4.94 -5.70
CA VAL A 72 6.14 5.80 -6.81
C VAL A 72 6.55 4.92 -7.97
N LYS A 73 5.89 5.10 -9.13
CA LYS A 73 6.31 4.52 -10.41
C LYS A 73 7.39 5.40 -11.02
N GLU A 74 8.42 4.80 -11.60
CA GLU A 74 9.41 5.57 -12.38
C GLU A 74 8.78 6.13 -13.67
N PRO A 75 9.16 7.34 -14.10
CA PRO A 75 8.67 7.88 -15.37
C PRO A 75 9.15 7.03 -16.55
N ASN A 76 8.23 6.63 -17.43
CA ASN A 76 8.50 5.83 -18.63
C ASN A 76 9.03 4.40 -18.39
N GLU A 77 9.14 3.97 -17.15
CA GLU A 77 9.54 2.61 -16.78
C GLU A 77 8.49 1.97 -15.89
N ASP A 78 8.40 0.64 -15.89
CA ASP A 78 7.46 -0.10 -15.06
C ASP A 78 8.13 -0.56 -13.75
N ASN A 79 8.93 0.34 -13.18
CA ASN A 79 9.57 0.13 -11.89
C ASN A 79 8.78 0.84 -10.80
N TYR A 80 8.62 0.19 -9.65
CA TYR A 80 7.78 0.66 -8.56
C TYR A 80 8.55 0.68 -7.24
N HIS A 81 8.61 1.86 -6.60
CA HIS A 81 9.30 2.06 -5.33
C HIS A 81 8.30 2.18 -4.19
N PHE A 82 8.48 1.35 -3.17
CA PHE A 82 7.61 1.25 -2.02
C PHE A 82 8.15 2.06 -0.85
N TYR A 83 7.28 2.87 -0.29
CA TYR A 83 7.54 3.69 0.89
C TYR A 83 6.47 3.46 1.93
N VAL A 84 6.82 3.69 3.19
CA VAL A 84 5.89 3.68 4.31
C VAL A 84 5.93 5.01 5.04
N LEU A 85 4.75 5.56 5.34
CA LEU A 85 4.59 6.82 6.04
C LEU A 85 4.38 6.60 7.54
N TYR A 86 5.32 7.11 8.33
CA TYR A 86 5.20 7.29 9.77
C TYR A 86 4.62 8.67 10.08
N THR A 87 3.83 8.76 11.15
CA THR A 87 3.22 10.03 11.57
C THR A 87 3.53 10.36 13.03
N ASP A 88 3.60 11.65 13.34
CA ASP A 88 3.85 12.16 14.69
C ASP A 88 2.56 12.53 15.44
N ASP A 89 1.39 12.42 14.79
CA ASP A 89 0.11 12.72 15.44
C ASP A 89 -0.22 11.68 16.52
N LYS A 90 -0.90 12.10 17.60
CA LYS A 90 -1.13 11.27 18.78
C LYS A 90 -1.75 9.90 18.46
N ILE A 91 -2.70 9.86 17.52
CA ILE A 91 -3.39 8.62 17.17
C ILE A 91 -2.49 7.77 16.25
N GLY A 92 -1.94 8.37 15.19
CA GLY A 92 -1.09 7.67 14.23
C GLY A 92 0.18 7.09 14.85
N LYS A 93 0.74 7.74 15.88
CA LYS A 93 1.91 7.24 16.62
C LYS A 93 1.67 5.88 17.29
N ILE A 94 0.44 5.62 17.77
CA ILE A 94 0.06 4.31 18.32
C ILE A 94 0.18 3.21 17.25
N TYR A 95 -0.16 3.55 16.00
CA TYR A 95 -0.14 2.61 14.88
C TYR A 95 1.24 2.49 14.20
N ASN A 96 2.22 3.33 14.56
CA ASN A 96 3.56 3.28 13.97
C ASN A 96 4.25 1.92 14.14
N THR A 97 3.95 1.21 15.22
CA THR A 97 4.47 -0.16 15.47
C THR A 97 4.03 -1.16 14.39
N PHE A 98 2.85 -0.97 13.79
CA PHE A 98 2.29 -1.87 12.76
C PHE A 98 2.71 -1.50 11.34
N ARG A 99 3.32 -0.33 11.11
CA ARG A 99 3.60 0.18 9.76
C ARG A 99 4.48 -0.75 8.92
N ARG A 100 5.47 -1.39 9.55
CA ARG A 100 6.33 -2.39 8.89
C ARG A 100 5.55 -3.63 8.46
N LEU A 101 4.57 -4.05 9.28
CA LEU A 101 3.66 -5.14 8.92
C LEU A 101 2.73 -4.71 7.78
N ASP A 102 2.13 -3.53 7.88
CA ASP A 102 1.19 -2.99 6.89
C ASP A 102 1.84 -2.84 5.50
N ILE A 103 3.09 -2.36 5.42
CA ILE A 103 3.80 -2.29 4.13
C ILE A 103 4.16 -3.69 3.59
N GLY A 104 4.47 -4.65 4.47
CA GLY A 104 4.67 -6.04 4.06
C GLY A 104 3.43 -6.66 3.43
N ILE A 105 2.24 -6.32 3.94
CA ILE A 105 0.96 -6.72 3.34
C ILE A 105 0.82 -6.09 1.94
N ALA A 106 1.11 -4.79 1.79
CA ALA A 106 1.07 -4.12 0.49
C ALA A 106 2.02 -4.76 -0.54
N VAL A 107 3.27 -5.02 -0.16
CA VAL A 107 4.27 -5.73 -0.98
C VAL A 107 3.78 -7.13 -1.37
N SER A 108 3.19 -7.87 -0.43
CA SER A 108 2.62 -9.19 -0.68
C SER A 108 1.47 -9.15 -1.68
N HIS A 109 0.54 -8.19 -1.55
CA HIS A 109 -0.57 -8.00 -2.48
C HIS A 109 -0.08 -7.71 -3.91
N PHE A 110 0.90 -6.82 -4.04
CA PHE A 110 1.54 -6.53 -5.32
C PHE A 110 2.18 -7.79 -5.92
N ASN A 111 3.01 -8.49 -5.14
CA ASN A 111 3.74 -9.67 -5.60
C ASN A 111 2.82 -10.81 -6.04
N HIS A 112 1.76 -11.10 -5.27
CA HIS A 112 0.80 -12.13 -5.67
C HIS A 112 0.03 -11.74 -6.93
N THR A 113 -0.32 -10.46 -7.09
CA THR A 113 -0.99 -10.00 -8.29
C THR A 113 -0.07 -10.07 -9.51
N ALA A 114 1.18 -9.63 -9.38
CA ALA A 114 2.18 -9.75 -10.45
C ALA A 114 2.34 -11.21 -10.90
N ARG A 115 2.43 -12.14 -9.94
CA ARG A 115 2.53 -13.59 -10.24
C ARG A 115 1.31 -14.13 -10.95
N GLU A 116 0.11 -13.74 -10.52
CA GLU A 116 -1.16 -14.17 -11.14
C GLU A 116 -1.30 -13.66 -12.57
N LEU A 117 -0.81 -12.44 -12.82
CA LEU A 117 -0.77 -11.82 -14.16
C LEU A 117 0.45 -12.24 -14.99
N GLU A 118 1.23 -13.21 -14.52
CA GLU A 118 2.46 -13.70 -15.18
C GLU A 118 3.49 -12.57 -15.47
N MET A 119 3.45 -11.49 -14.69
CA MET A 119 4.35 -10.35 -14.81
C MET A 119 5.68 -10.66 -14.14
N LEU A 120 6.70 -10.95 -14.96
CA LEU A 120 8.04 -11.26 -14.49
C LEU A 120 8.74 -9.99 -13.99
N GLY A 121 9.33 -10.09 -12.80
CA GLY A 121 10.11 -9.00 -12.21
C GLY A 121 10.92 -9.49 -11.02
N ARG A 122 11.52 -8.55 -10.29
CA ARG A 122 12.36 -8.83 -9.12
C ARG A 122 12.23 -7.73 -8.07
N TRP A 123 12.38 -8.13 -6.82
CA TRP A 123 12.44 -7.21 -5.69
C TRP A 123 13.91 -6.92 -5.36
N GLU A 124 14.24 -5.64 -5.23
CA GLU A 124 15.58 -5.17 -4.86
C GLU A 124 15.49 -4.05 -3.82
N PHE A 125 16.61 -3.84 -3.11
CA PHE A 125 16.82 -2.68 -2.25
C PHE A 125 17.63 -1.65 -3.02
N ASP A 126 16.95 -0.92 -3.88
CA ASP A 126 17.51 0.15 -4.70
C ASP A 126 16.68 1.43 -4.46
N ASP A 127 17.13 2.25 -3.51
CA ASP A 127 16.47 3.50 -3.13
C ASP A 127 16.80 4.57 -4.17
N PRO A 128 15.82 5.04 -4.96
CA PRO A 128 16.06 6.03 -6.02
C PRO A 128 16.37 7.43 -5.47
N ASN A 129 16.45 7.61 -4.14
CA ASN A 129 16.73 8.88 -3.47
C ASN A 129 15.73 10.01 -3.84
N ILE A 130 14.49 9.65 -4.17
CA ILE A 130 13.40 10.60 -4.45
C ILE A 130 13.18 11.48 -3.22
N ASN A 131 13.07 12.80 -3.39
CA ASN A 131 12.88 13.74 -2.28
C ASN A 131 11.62 13.39 -1.46
N LYS A 132 11.81 13.10 -0.16
CA LYS A 132 10.80 12.50 0.72
C LYS A 132 10.18 13.56 1.63
N MET A 133 8.87 13.49 1.82
CA MET A 133 8.22 14.22 2.90
C MET A 133 8.63 13.65 4.27
N LYS A 134 8.53 14.48 5.33
CA LYS A 134 8.83 14.05 6.70
C LYS A 134 8.05 12.78 7.07
N GLY A 135 8.74 11.81 7.65
CA GLY A 135 8.16 10.55 8.14
C GLY A 135 8.05 9.46 7.07
N LEU A 136 8.35 9.75 5.81
CA LEU A 136 8.32 8.75 4.75
C LEU A 136 9.65 7.99 4.66
N GLN A 137 9.59 6.67 4.68
CA GLN A 137 10.76 5.79 4.63
C GLN A 137 10.67 4.84 3.44
N TYR A 138 11.79 4.65 2.74
CA TYR A 138 11.92 3.66 1.66
C TYR A 138 11.93 2.24 2.25
N ILE A 139 11.38 1.28 1.49
CA ILE A 139 11.25 -0.12 1.91
C ILE A 139 11.85 -1.08 0.89
N THR A 140 11.42 -1.01 -0.38
CA THR A 140 11.90 -1.89 -1.45
C THR A 140 11.45 -1.36 -2.82
N SER A 141 12.06 -1.85 -3.88
CA SER A 141 11.69 -1.56 -5.27
C SER A 141 11.34 -2.86 -5.99
N TYR A 142 10.34 -2.82 -6.87
CA TYR A 142 10.06 -3.89 -7.82
C TYR A 142 10.43 -3.44 -9.23
N PHE A 143 11.26 -4.23 -9.89
CA PHE A 143 11.70 -4.00 -11.26
C PHE A 143 11.08 -5.06 -12.15
N LEU A 144 10.20 -4.64 -13.07
CA LEU A 144 9.65 -5.51 -14.10
C LEU A 144 10.73 -5.87 -15.13
N LYS A 145 10.57 -7.02 -15.79
CA LYS A 145 11.46 -7.50 -16.84
C LYS A 145 10.96 -7.14 -18.24
#